data_AF-A0A938M8L6-F1
#
_entry.id   AF-A0A938M8L6-F1
#
_cell.length_a   1.000
_cell.length_b   1.000
_cell.length_c   1.000
_cell.angle_alpha   90.00
_cell.angle_beta   90.00
_cell.angle_gamma   90.00
#
_symmetry.space_group_name_H-M   'P 1'
#
loop_
_entity.id
_entity.type
_entity.pdbx_description
1 polymer ?
#
loop_
_entity_poly.entity_id
_entity_poly.type
_entity_poly.pdbx_seq_one_letter_code
_entity_poly.pdbx_strand_id
1 'polypeptide(L)'
;MTHLAILWIGGGVLLAAGLATAGVPGKQPLYAFCGTGDHLWVRDREPVDSAATIEALVEWLAETYGVTRLYWRGGQDAILDQEYKVGEETPLQYDWARGWKHHLLKDAQINEVAVRAARRRGMEIFLYTGLFEHGVQPDVGIICPYLIEDRLRRERPEWCSTDRWQERRCPGPLSFGYPEVRQALVERYLRHVVEHGYHGLTFYTYVENVGLRYLDEFGFEPPIVEEFSKRCPGVDLRRAALTMEQKQIWRRCRGKFVSDFLRDLHAALAAQGRTLSVILDAKSPDYPQPWWGKDAPGTGLIHLDWRGWIEEGIVDELWVQLGAVADQQALLDELLRLCRGKPVRLVVRTPQPFAASWERYVAAGVTPVAVTTTPRNGIERLSLDPIG
;
A
#
# COMPACT_ATOMS: atom_id res chain seq x y z
N MET A 1 41.42 -8.62 41.05
CA MET A 1 40.55 -7.44 40.87
C MET A 1 40.93 -6.79 39.55
N THR A 2 40.00 -6.87 38.59
CA THR A 2 39.83 -6.00 37.41
C THR A 2 41.05 -5.72 36.52
N HIS A 3 41.25 -6.61 35.54
CA HIS A 3 41.89 -6.27 34.27
C HIS A 3 40.86 -5.57 33.36
N LEU A 4 41.22 -4.38 32.90
CA LEU A 4 40.59 -3.64 31.82
C LEU A 4 41.26 -4.08 30.51
N ALA A 5 40.49 -4.64 29.58
CA ALA A 5 40.93 -4.84 28.19
C ALA A 5 39.77 -4.46 27.28
N ILE A 6 39.89 -3.26 26.71
CA ILE A 6 39.06 -2.76 25.62
C ILE A 6 39.54 -3.46 24.36
N LEU A 7 38.68 -4.28 23.74
CA LEU A 7 38.90 -4.81 22.40
C LEU A 7 37.88 -4.18 21.46
N TRP A 8 38.40 -3.30 20.60
CA TRP A 8 37.77 -2.87 19.37
C TRP A 8 37.53 -4.09 18.48
N ILE A 9 36.28 -4.33 18.08
CA ILE A 9 35.96 -5.20 16.95
C ILE A 9 35.34 -4.30 15.87
N GLY A 10 36.07 -4.21 14.75
CA GLY A 10 35.72 -3.41 13.60
C GLY A 10 34.40 -3.84 12.98
N GLY A 11 33.67 -2.83 12.49
CA GLY A 11 32.44 -3.00 11.72
C GLY A 11 32.72 -3.73 10.41
N GLY A 12 32.17 -4.93 10.29
CA GLY A 12 31.94 -5.57 9.01
C GLY A 12 30.61 -5.06 8.45
N VAL A 13 30.67 -4.32 7.35
CA VAL A 13 29.51 -4.05 6.50
C VAL A 13 29.08 -5.39 5.90
N LEU A 14 28.01 -5.98 6.42
CA LEU A 14 27.31 -7.10 5.78
C LEU A 14 26.60 -6.53 4.55
N LEU A 15 27.23 -6.69 3.39
CA LEU A 15 26.55 -6.64 2.10
C LEU A 15 25.49 -7.74 2.10
N ALA A 16 24.23 -7.36 2.32
CA ALA A 16 23.09 -8.20 2.02
C ALA A 16 23.05 -8.43 0.51
N ALA A 17 23.67 -9.52 0.06
CA ALA A 17 23.48 -10.02 -1.29
C ALA A 17 22.01 -10.42 -1.42
N GLY A 18 21.23 -9.61 -2.13
CA GLY A 18 19.87 -9.95 -2.51
C GLY A 18 19.88 -11.29 -3.24
N LEU A 19 19.20 -12.29 -2.68
CA LEU A 19 18.92 -13.54 -3.38
C LEU A 19 18.04 -13.18 -4.58
N ALA A 20 18.67 -13.03 -5.74
CA ALA A 20 17.97 -13.06 -7.01
C ALA A 20 17.34 -14.44 -7.13
N THR A 21 16.03 -14.53 -6.96
CA THR A 21 15.27 -15.73 -7.32
C THR A 21 15.45 -15.94 -8.81
N ALA A 22 16.27 -16.92 -9.19
CA ALA A 22 16.44 -17.31 -10.57
C ALA A 22 15.06 -17.71 -11.13
N GLY A 23 14.53 -16.91 -12.06
CA GLY A 23 13.28 -17.21 -12.75
C GLY A 23 13.36 -18.55 -13.47
N VAL A 24 12.21 -19.16 -13.74
CA VAL A 24 12.14 -20.37 -14.57
C VAL A 24 12.72 -20.02 -15.95
N PRO A 25 13.76 -20.74 -16.43
CA PRO A 25 14.36 -20.46 -17.74
C PRO A 25 13.30 -20.42 -18.83
N GLY A 26 13.21 -19.30 -19.55
CA GLY A 26 12.28 -19.11 -20.68
C GLY A 26 10.92 -18.48 -20.35
N LYS A 27 10.58 -18.20 -19.08
CA LYS A 27 9.37 -17.43 -18.72
C LYS A 27 9.72 -15.97 -18.37
N GLN A 28 8.95 -15.01 -18.89
CA GLN A 28 9.09 -13.60 -18.52
C GLN A 28 8.78 -13.40 -17.02
N PRO A 29 9.50 -12.52 -16.31
CA PRO A 29 9.18 -12.19 -14.92
C PRO A 29 7.74 -11.67 -14.79
N LEU A 30 6.98 -12.24 -13.86
CA LEU A 30 5.59 -11.88 -13.64
C LEU A 30 5.25 -11.96 -12.15
N TYR A 31 4.56 -10.93 -11.66
CA TYR A 31 3.92 -10.91 -10.35
C TYR A 31 2.39 -10.91 -10.51
N ALA A 32 1.67 -11.22 -9.43
CA ALA A 32 0.21 -11.17 -9.42
C ALA A 32 -0.31 -10.40 -8.21
N PHE A 33 -1.43 -9.70 -8.38
CA PHE A 33 -2.20 -9.08 -7.32
C PHE A 33 -3.52 -9.80 -7.13
N CYS A 34 -3.82 -10.17 -5.88
CA CYS A 34 -5.11 -10.71 -5.45
C CYS A 34 -5.76 -9.79 -4.41
N GLY A 35 -6.88 -9.19 -4.78
CA GLY A 35 -7.72 -8.38 -3.90
C GLY A 35 -8.68 -9.25 -3.13
N THR A 36 -8.24 -9.99 -2.10
CA THR A 36 -9.08 -10.91 -1.31
C THR A 36 -10.46 -10.36 -0.96
N GLY A 37 -10.57 -9.10 -0.55
CA GLY A 37 -11.87 -8.46 -0.29
C GLY A 37 -12.81 -8.51 -1.50
N ASP A 38 -12.30 -8.23 -2.71
CA ASP A 38 -13.07 -8.36 -3.96
C ASP A 38 -13.44 -9.82 -4.23
N HIS A 39 -12.52 -10.76 -4.02
CA HIS A 39 -12.78 -12.20 -4.23
C HIS A 39 -13.78 -12.78 -3.22
N LEU A 40 -13.85 -12.24 -2.00
CA LEU A 40 -14.80 -12.66 -0.96
C LEU A 40 -16.16 -11.95 -1.07
N TRP A 41 -16.22 -10.80 -1.72
CA TRP A 41 -17.44 -9.99 -1.85
C TRP A 41 -18.14 -10.17 -3.21
N VAL A 42 -17.37 -10.42 -4.27
CA VAL A 42 -17.87 -10.45 -5.65
C VAL A 42 -17.96 -11.90 -6.13
N ARG A 43 -19.20 -12.38 -6.29
CA ARG A 43 -19.53 -13.78 -6.62
C ARG A 43 -18.86 -14.31 -7.91
N ASP A 44 -18.55 -13.45 -8.87
CA ASP A 44 -17.99 -13.84 -10.17
C ASP A 44 -16.46 -13.87 -10.20
N ARG A 45 -15.82 -13.72 -9.04
CA ARG A 45 -14.36 -13.84 -8.86
C ARG A 45 -13.98 -15.23 -8.41
N GLU A 46 -12.74 -15.61 -8.68
CA GLU A 46 -12.18 -16.89 -8.25
C GLU A 46 -12.23 -16.98 -6.71
N PRO A 47 -12.66 -18.11 -6.14
CA PRO A 47 -12.81 -18.23 -4.70
C PRO A 47 -11.45 -18.21 -3.99
N VAL A 48 -11.40 -17.53 -2.83
CA VAL A 48 -10.24 -17.51 -1.92
C VAL A 48 -10.68 -17.69 -0.46
N ASP A 49 -11.77 -18.42 -0.28
CA ASP A 49 -12.51 -18.63 0.97
C ASP A 49 -12.18 -19.96 1.68
N SER A 50 -11.27 -20.76 1.13
CA SER A 50 -10.88 -22.05 1.71
C SER A 50 -9.42 -22.38 1.41
N ALA A 51 -8.87 -23.34 2.16
CA ALA A 51 -7.51 -23.79 1.91
C ALA A 51 -7.35 -24.38 0.49
N ALA A 52 -8.30 -25.19 0.04
CA ALA A 52 -8.26 -25.83 -1.27
C ALA A 52 -8.28 -24.80 -2.41
N THR A 53 -9.15 -23.79 -2.33
CA THR A 53 -9.28 -22.76 -3.37
C THR A 53 -8.05 -21.84 -3.43
N ILE A 54 -7.49 -21.47 -2.27
CA ILE A 54 -6.25 -20.70 -2.19
C ILE A 54 -5.05 -21.48 -2.71
N GLU A 55 -4.90 -22.75 -2.32
CA GLU A 55 -3.79 -23.58 -2.78
C GLU A 55 -3.84 -23.79 -4.29
N ALA A 56 -5.03 -24.01 -4.85
CA ALA A 56 -5.26 -24.10 -6.29
C ALA A 56 -4.95 -22.79 -7.02
N LEU A 57 -5.35 -21.63 -6.48
CA LEU A 57 -5.01 -20.32 -7.04
C LEU A 57 -3.48 -20.13 -7.11
N VAL A 58 -2.79 -20.38 -6.00
CA VAL A 58 -1.33 -20.19 -5.92
C VAL A 58 -0.59 -21.18 -6.81
N GLU A 59 -1.07 -22.42 -6.89
CA GLU A 59 -0.58 -23.43 -7.84
C GLU A 59 -0.70 -22.96 -9.28
N TRP A 60 -1.92 -22.56 -9.67
CA TRP A 60 -2.21 -22.11 -11.03
C TRP A 60 -1.33 -20.92 -11.42
N LEU A 61 -1.17 -19.93 -10.54
CA LEU A 61 -0.30 -18.77 -10.77
C LEU A 61 1.17 -19.17 -10.97
N ALA A 62 1.70 -20.03 -10.10
CA ALA A 62 3.10 -20.45 -10.15
C ALA A 62 3.39 -21.35 -11.35
N GLU A 63 2.61 -22.42 -11.53
CA GLU A 63 2.93 -23.49 -12.48
C GLU A 63 2.55 -23.11 -13.91
N THR A 64 1.41 -22.45 -14.09
CA THR A 64 0.95 -22.03 -15.43
C THR A 64 1.76 -20.84 -15.91
N TYR A 65 1.82 -19.77 -15.11
CA TYR A 65 2.35 -18.48 -15.57
C TYR A 65 3.76 -18.17 -15.07
N GLY A 66 4.34 -18.98 -14.18
CA GLY A 66 5.64 -18.69 -13.60
C GLY A 66 5.62 -17.46 -12.68
N VAL A 67 4.49 -17.16 -12.04
CA VAL A 67 4.40 -16.05 -11.10
C VAL A 67 5.34 -16.32 -9.92
N THR A 68 6.20 -15.35 -9.61
CA THR A 68 7.20 -15.47 -8.54
C THR A 68 6.87 -14.62 -7.30
N ARG A 69 5.87 -13.73 -7.39
CA ARG A 69 5.36 -12.97 -6.25
C ARG A 69 3.86 -12.77 -6.30
N LEU A 70 3.24 -12.88 -5.15
CA LEU A 70 1.84 -12.55 -4.91
C LEU A 70 1.70 -11.34 -3.98
N TYR A 71 1.01 -10.30 -4.42
CA TYR A 71 0.53 -9.22 -3.56
C TYR A 71 -0.85 -9.59 -3.04
N TRP A 72 -0.92 -9.87 -1.74
CA TRP A 72 -2.07 -10.48 -1.09
C TRP A 72 -2.79 -9.46 -0.20
N ARG A 73 -3.98 -9.02 -0.62
CA ARG A 73 -4.77 -8.05 0.15
C ARG A 73 -5.41 -8.64 1.40
N GLY A 74 -5.31 -9.95 1.65
CA GLY A 74 -5.94 -10.56 2.84
C GLY A 74 -5.31 -10.14 4.16
N GLY A 75 -4.05 -9.69 4.12
CA GLY A 75 -3.42 -9.08 5.29
C GLY A 75 -4.05 -7.76 5.70
N GLN A 76 -4.61 -6.98 4.77
CA GLN A 76 -5.47 -5.84 5.12
C GLN A 76 -6.71 -6.32 5.87
N ASP A 77 -7.38 -7.36 5.40
CA ASP A 77 -8.58 -7.88 6.07
C ASP A 77 -8.29 -8.35 7.51
N ALA A 78 -7.11 -8.95 7.75
CA ALA A 78 -6.66 -9.29 9.10
C ALA A 78 -6.42 -8.06 9.98
N ILE A 79 -5.80 -7.00 9.45
CA ILE A 79 -5.63 -5.73 10.17
C ILE A 79 -7.01 -5.15 10.51
N LEU A 80 -7.94 -5.13 9.55
CA LEU A 80 -9.30 -4.62 9.77
C LEU A 80 -10.04 -5.42 10.85
N ASP A 81 -9.96 -6.74 10.82
CA ASP A 81 -10.60 -7.59 11.83
C ASP A 81 -10.07 -7.32 13.25
N GLN A 82 -8.76 -7.14 13.39
CA GLN A 82 -8.09 -7.03 14.68
C GLN A 82 -8.09 -5.60 15.25
N GLU A 83 -8.00 -4.58 14.40
CA GLU A 83 -7.71 -3.21 14.82
C GLU A 83 -8.89 -2.24 14.65
N TYR A 84 -9.97 -2.65 13.96
CA TYR A 84 -11.07 -1.74 13.62
C TYR A 84 -12.34 -2.15 14.35
N LYS A 85 -13.17 -1.16 14.68
CA LYS A 85 -14.56 -1.41 15.07
C LYS A 85 -15.39 -1.52 13.79
N VAL A 86 -16.29 -2.51 13.77
CA VAL A 86 -17.33 -2.64 12.75
C VAL A 86 -18.63 -2.13 13.37
N GLY A 87 -19.36 -1.24 12.69
CA GLY A 87 -20.65 -0.73 13.16
C GLY A 87 -21.75 -1.79 13.08
N GLU A 88 -22.45 -2.04 14.19
CA GLU A 88 -23.60 -2.98 14.24
C GLU A 88 -24.83 -2.40 13.53
N GLU A 89 -24.82 -1.08 13.30
CA GLU A 89 -25.87 -0.31 12.65
C GLU A 89 -25.96 -0.59 11.14
N THR A 90 -25.04 -1.37 10.58
CA THR A 90 -25.09 -1.89 9.20
C THR A 90 -25.20 -3.42 9.19
N PRO A 91 -26.35 -4.02 9.56
CA PRO A 91 -26.45 -5.45 9.91
C PRO A 91 -25.88 -6.40 8.86
N LEU A 92 -26.18 -6.19 7.57
CA LEU A 92 -25.65 -7.02 6.49
C LEU A 92 -24.11 -7.01 6.45
N GLN A 93 -23.52 -5.83 6.61
CA GLN A 93 -22.08 -5.68 6.56
C GLN A 93 -21.44 -6.15 7.88
N TYR A 94 -22.11 -5.94 9.01
CA TYR A 94 -21.69 -6.44 10.31
C TYR A 94 -21.65 -7.96 10.34
N ASP A 95 -22.74 -8.63 9.94
CA ASP A 95 -22.83 -10.09 9.89
C ASP A 95 -21.80 -10.69 8.93
N TRP A 96 -21.58 -10.04 7.79
CA TRP A 96 -20.53 -10.45 6.88
C TRP A 96 -19.13 -10.26 7.49
N ALA A 97 -18.82 -9.10 8.08
CA ALA A 97 -17.48 -8.81 8.58
C ALA A 97 -17.15 -9.57 9.88
N ARG A 98 -18.07 -9.62 10.84
CA ARG A 98 -17.90 -10.23 12.17
C ARG A 98 -18.38 -11.67 12.27
N GLY A 99 -19.24 -12.11 11.36
CA GLY A 99 -19.59 -13.52 11.21
C GLY A 99 -18.66 -14.20 10.21
N TRP A 100 -18.96 -14.03 8.92
CA TRP A 100 -18.32 -14.81 7.85
C TRP A 100 -16.83 -14.51 7.67
N LYS A 101 -16.45 -13.24 7.49
CA LYS A 101 -15.05 -12.87 7.26
C LYS A 101 -14.17 -13.17 8.48
N HIS A 102 -14.68 -12.91 9.69
CA HIS A 102 -13.98 -13.28 10.93
C HIS A 102 -13.70 -14.79 11.00
N HIS A 103 -14.70 -15.62 10.69
CA HIS A 103 -14.52 -17.08 10.59
C HIS A 103 -13.41 -17.45 9.60
N LEU A 104 -13.41 -16.85 8.40
CA LEU A 104 -12.38 -17.11 7.39
C LEU A 104 -10.96 -16.74 7.89
N LEU A 105 -10.83 -15.61 8.60
CA LEU A 105 -9.54 -15.12 9.08
C LEU A 105 -9.04 -15.88 10.32
N LYS A 106 -9.93 -16.21 11.26
CA LYS A 106 -9.55 -16.83 12.54
C LYS A 106 -9.57 -18.36 12.50
N ASP A 107 -10.64 -18.94 11.98
CA ASP A 107 -10.85 -20.39 12.02
C ASP A 107 -10.24 -21.06 10.80
N ALA A 108 -10.54 -20.54 9.60
CA ALA A 108 -10.00 -21.10 8.36
C ALA A 108 -8.57 -20.63 8.04
N GLN A 109 -8.10 -19.58 8.72
CA GLN A 109 -6.72 -19.04 8.61
C GLN A 109 -6.27 -18.82 7.17
N ILE A 110 -7.14 -18.22 6.35
CA ILE A 110 -6.92 -18.10 4.90
C ILE A 110 -5.62 -17.37 4.54
N ASN A 111 -5.18 -16.41 5.36
CA ASN A 111 -3.94 -15.68 5.14
C ASN A 111 -2.71 -16.56 5.35
N GLU A 112 -2.69 -17.35 6.41
CA GLU A 112 -1.63 -18.29 6.71
C GLU A 112 -1.56 -19.39 5.66
N VAL A 113 -2.71 -19.84 5.14
CA VAL A 113 -2.74 -20.78 4.02
C VAL A 113 -2.09 -20.16 2.78
N ALA A 114 -2.44 -18.93 2.41
CA ALA A 114 -1.85 -18.24 1.26
C ALA A 114 -0.32 -18.10 1.41
N VAL A 115 0.15 -17.71 2.60
CA VAL A 115 1.60 -17.59 2.87
C VAL A 115 2.32 -18.93 2.77
N ARG A 116 1.76 -20.00 3.35
CA ARG A 116 2.34 -21.35 3.24
C ARG A 116 2.35 -21.85 1.80
N ALA A 117 1.25 -21.67 1.08
CA ALA A 117 1.12 -22.08 -0.32
C ALA A 117 2.15 -21.38 -1.21
N ALA A 118 2.34 -20.07 -1.03
CA ALA A 118 3.34 -19.28 -1.76
C ALA A 118 4.75 -19.78 -1.46
N ARG A 119 5.10 -19.97 -0.19
CA ARG A 119 6.43 -20.44 0.23
C ARG A 119 6.77 -21.84 -0.29
N ARG A 120 5.81 -22.78 -0.28
CA ARG A 120 6.02 -24.13 -0.84
C ARG A 120 6.38 -24.11 -2.33
N ARG A 121 6.01 -23.04 -3.05
CA ARG A 121 6.28 -22.84 -4.47
C ARG A 121 7.40 -21.83 -4.74
N GLY A 122 8.15 -21.42 -3.70
CA GLY A 122 9.24 -20.46 -3.83
C GLY A 122 8.79 -19.05 -4.22
N MET A 123 7.51 -18.71 -4.01
CA MET A 123 6.98 -17.39 -4.29
C MET A 123 7.19 -16.45 -3.10
N GLU A 124 7.52 -15.20 -3.40
CA GLU A 124 7.34 -14.11 -2.44
C GLU A 124 5.85 -13.82 -2.25
N ILE A 125 5.48 -13.37 -1.05
CA ILE A 125 4.11 -12.94 -0.75
C ILE A 125 4.16 -11.69 0.11
N PHE A 126 3.48 -10.64 -0.33
CA PHE A 126 3.49 -9.32 0.27
C PHE A 126 2.14 -9.02 0.90
N LEU A 127 2.16 -8.44 2.09
CA LEU A 127 0.98 -7.83 2.69
C LEU A 127 0.61 -6.62 1.83
N TYR A 128 -0.59 -6.60 1.26
CA TYR A 128 -1.09 -5.45 0.51
C TYR A 128 -2.15 -4.72 1.33
N THR A 129 -1.95 -3.42 1.60
CA THR A 129 -2.89 -2.62 2.40
C THR A 129 -2.84 -1.13 2.05
N GLY A 130 -3.73 -0.32 2.62
CA GLY A 130 -3.83 1.11 2.33
C GLY A 130 -2.94 1.96 3.25
N LEU A 131 -2.19 2.89 2.66
CA LEU A 131 -1.35 3.84 3.40
C LEU A 131 -2.18 4.77 4.29
N PHE A 132 -3.37 5.14 3.81
CA PHE A 132 -4.25 6.12 4.43
C PHE A 132 -5.61 5.53 4.85
N GLU A 133 -5.78 4.21 4.79
CA GLU A 133 -7.06 3.52 5.01
C GLU A 133 -7.29 3.20 6.50
N HIS A 134 -7.36 4.21 7.36
CA HIS A 134 -7.67 4.03 8.79
C HIS A 134 -9.17 4.11 9.11
N GLY A 135 -10.03 4.09 8.10
CA GLY A 135 -11.48 4.15 8.25
C GLY A 135 -12.01 5.57 8.48
N VAL A 136 -13.29 5.69 8.80
CA VAL A 136 -13.98 6.99 8.83
C VAL A 136 -14.97 7.06 9.99
N GLN A 137 -15.44 8.25 10.30
CA GLN A 137 -16.54 8.45 11.25
C GLN A 137 -17.87 7.94 10.68
N PRO A 138 -18.83 7.51 11.51
CA PRO A 138 -20.13 7.00 11.04
C PRO A 138 -20.97 7.98 10.18
N ASP A 139 -20.71 9.29 10.25
CA ASP A 139 -21.37 10.31 9.42
C ASP A 139 -20.85 10.35 7.97
N VAL A 140 -19.77 9.63 7.69
CA VAL A 140 -19.20 9.45 6.36
C VAL A 140 -19.70 8.13 5.79
N GLY A 141 -20.35 8.16 4.62
CA GLY A 141 -20.96 6.98 4.00
C GLY A 141 -21.47 7.26 2.59
N ILE A 142 -21.68 6.21 1.78
CA ILE A 142 -22.29 6.35 0.44
C ILE A 142 -23.82 6.19 0.54
N ILE A 143 -24.28 5.11 1.20
CA ILE A 143 -25.71 4.77 1.37
C ILE A 143 -26.05 4.45 2.84
N CYS A 144 -25.04 4.10 3.64
CA CYS A 144 -25.09 3.78 5.07
C CYS A 144 -23.83 4.32 5.76
N PRO A 145 -23.81 4.43 7.11
CA PRO A 145 -22.57 4.66 7.86
C PRO A 145 -21.48 3.72 7.36
N TYR A 146 -20.28 4.25 7.13
CA TYR A 146 -19.19 3.41 6.69
C TYR A 146 -18.89 2.31 7.70
N LEU A 147 -18.49 1.15 7.18
CA LEU A 147 -18.47 -0.09 7.95
C LEU A 147 -17.48 -0.07 9.12
N ILE A 148 -16.33 0.59 8.94
CA ILE A 148 -15.16 0.40 9.79
C ILE A 148 -14.51 1.73 10.22
N GLU A 149 -14.05 1.76 11.47
CA GLU A 149 -13.20 2.83 12.02
C GLU A 149 -12.07 2.21 12.86
N ASP A 150 -10.82 2.62 12.59
CA ASP A 150 -9.66 2.17 13.34
C ASP A 150 -9.79 2.53 14.83
N ARG A 151 -9.42 1.60 15.70
CA ARG A 151 -9.43 1.78 17.15
C ARG A 151 -8.68 3.03 17.59
N LEU A 152 -7.52 3.34 16.99
CA LEU A 152 -6.73 4.51 17.33
C LEU A 152 -7.46 5.82 16.99
N ARG A 153 -8.24 5.87 15.90
CA ARG A 153 -9.04 7.06 15.57
C ARG A 153 -10.15 7.32 16.58
N ARG A 154 -10.70 6.25 17.15
CA ARG A 154 -11.75 6.30 18.17
C ARG A 154 -11.21 6.68 19.54
N GLU A 155 -10.09 6.08 19.93
CA GLU A 155 -9.44 6.30 21.22
C GLU A 155 -8.70 7.64 21.27
N ARG A 156 -8.15 8.09 20.13
CA ARG A 156 -7.32 9.30 20.00
C ARG A 156 -7.80 10.15 18.81
N PRO A 157 -9.01 10.72 18.87
CA PRO A 157 -9.57 11.49 17.77
C PRO A 157 -8.74 12.73 17.38
N GLU A 158 -7.90 13.24 18.29
CA GLU A 158 -6.94 14.32 18.05
C GLU A 158 -5.84 13.97 17.05
N TRP A 159 -5.62 12.67 16.80
CA TRP A 159 -4.65 12.18 15.82
C TRP A 159 -5.17 12.21 14.38
N CYS A 160 -6.46 12.43 14.16
CA CYS A 160 -7.01 12.59 12.82
C CYS A 160 -6.66 13.98 12.28
N SER A 161 -6.30 14.09 11.00
CA SER A 161 -6.20 15.40 10.35
C SER A 161 -7.54 16.11 10.41
N THR A 162 -7.52 17.42 10.59
CA THR A 162 -8.73 18.23 10.76
C THR A 162 -8.85 19.30 9.70
N ASP A 163 -10.08 19.80 9.53
CA ASP A 163 -10.34 20.93 8.65
C ASP A 163 -9.84 22.25 9.26
N ARG A 164 -9.96 23.32 8.48
CA ARG A 164 -9.51 24.66 8.86
C ARG A 164 -10.09 25.14 10.21
N TRP A 165 -11.31 24.72 10.51
CA TRP A 165 -12.05 25.12 11.72
C TRP A 165 -11.85 24.15 12.89
N GLN A 166 -11.14 23.04 12.66
CA GLN A 166 -10.95 21.96 13.63
C GLN A 166 -12.25 21.25 14.03
N GLU A 167 -13.27 21.30 13.16
CA GLU A 167 -14.60 20.73 13.43
C GLU A 167 -14.75 19.36 12.78
N ARG A 168 -14.31 19.22 11.53
CA ARG A 168 -14.36 17.94 10.80
C ARG A 168 -13.03 17.22 10.87
N ARG A 169 -13.12 15.89 10.95
CA ARG A 169 -11.98 14.98 10.87
C ARG A 169 -11.89 14.38 9.46
N CYS A 170 -10.67 14.23 8.98
CA CYS A 170 -10.39 13.69 7.66
C CYS A 170 -10.82 12.20 7.60
N PRO A 171 -11.63 11.80 6.62
CA PRO A 171 -12.00 10.41 6.43
C PRO A 171 -10.83 9.64 5.81
N GLY A 172 -10.43 8.54 6.44
CA GLY A 172 -9.27 7.74 6.04
C GLY A 172 -8.13 7.88 7.04
N PRO A 173 -7.21 8.84 6.88
CA PRO A 173 -5.91 8.77 7.52
C PRO A 173 -5.91 9.19 8.99
N LEU A 174 -5.14 8.48 9.81
CA LEU A 174 -4.46 9.07 10.97
C LEU A 174 -3.35 10.01 10.48
N SER A 175 -3.12 11.14 11.15
CA SER A 175 -2.10 12.10 10.76
C SER A 175 -0.72 11.63 11.19
N PHE A 176 0.15 11.38 10.20
CA PHE A 176 1.56 11.10 10.44
C PHE A 176 2.34 12.30 11.03
N GLY A 177 1.70 13.47 11.15
CA GLY A 177 2.25 14.63 11.83
C GLY A 177 2.59 14.36 13.30
N TYR A 178 1.86 13.44 13.94
CA TYR A 178 2.10 13.02 15.32
C TYR A 178 3.10 11.86 15.35
N PRO A 179 4.25 11.99 16.05
CA PRO A 179 5.22 10.91 16.19
C PRO A 179 4.62 9.62 16.78
N GLU A 180 3.68 9.75 17.71
CA GLU A 180 3.00 8.63 18.37
C GLU A 180 2.17 7.81 17.37
N VAL A 181 1.54 8.47 16.40
CA VAL A 181 0.82 7.80 15.30
C VAL A 181 1.80 7.01 14.45
N ARG A 182 2.94 7.61 14.06
CA ARG A 182 3.94 6.91 13.26
C ARG A 182 4.48 5.69 13.99
N GLN A 183 4.83 5.84 15.27
CA GLN A 183 5.31 4.73 16.10
C GLN A 183 4.28 3.59 16.18
N ALA A 184 3.02 3.90 16.51
CA ALA A 184 1.98 2.89 16.65
C ALA A 184 1.71 2.14 15.33
N LEU A 185 1.73 2.85 14.20
CA LEU A 185 1.51 2.25 12.90
C LEU A 185 2.73 1.44 12.42
N VAL A 186 3.96 1.91 12.68
CA VAL A 186 5.18 1.12 12.39
C VAL A 186 5.15 -0.20 13.15
N GLU A 187 4.87 -0.17 14.46
CA GLU A 187 4.76 -1.37 15.29
C GLU A 187 3.69 -2.32 14.74
N ARG A 188 2.50 -1.80 14.44
CA ARG A 188 1.40 -2.60 13.89
C ARG A 188 1.79 -3.27 12.57
N TYR A 189 2.25 -2.51 11.59
CA TYR A 189 2.56 -3.07 10.28
C TYR A 189 3.73 -4.05 10.33
N LEU A 190 4.78 -3.74 11.10
CA LEU A 190 5.89 -4.66 11.32
C LEU A 190 5.42 -5.97 11.94
N ARG A 191 4.60 -5.89 12.98
CA ARG A 191 4.01 -7.07 13.65
C ARG A 191 3.26 -7.94 12.65
N HIS A 192 2.34 -7.38 11.85
CA HIS A 192 1.59 -8.15 10.88
C HIS A 192 2.48 -8.77 9.78
N VAL A 193 3.50 -8.05 9.30
CA VAL A 193 4.42 -8.60 8.31
C VAL A 193 5.22 -9.76 8.88
N VAL A 194 5.77 -9.61 10.09
CA VAL A 194 6.68 -10.59 10.71
C VAL A 194 5.92 -11.80 11.23
N GLU A 195 4.86 -11.61 12.04
CA GLU A 195 4.13 -12.69 12.70
C GLU A 195 3.43 -13.61 11.69
N HIS A 196 2.85 -13.05 10.62
CA HIS A 196 2.21 -13.84 9.57
C HIS A 196 3.16 -14.27 8.45
N GLY A 197 4.45 -13.91 8.53
CA GLY A 197 5.49 -14.41 7.64
C GLY A 197 5.46 -13.85 6.21
N TYR A 198 4.98 -12.63 6.01
CA TYR A 198 5.07 -11.94 4.73
C TYR A 198 6.52 -11.56 4.39
N HIS A 199 6.86 -11.49 3.11
CA HIS A 199 8.19 -11.08 2.63
C HIS A 199 8.34 -9.55 2.60
N GLY A 200 7.22 -8.83 2.54
CA GLY A 200 7.20 -7.39 2.54
C GLY A 200 5.79 -6.83 2.67
N LEU A 201 5.72 -5.51 2.58
CA LEU A 201 4.53 -4.70 2.68
C LEU A 201 4.41 -3.82 1.43
N THR A 202 3.23 -3.79 0.83
CA THR A 202 2.89 -2.90 -0.28
C THR A 202 1.73 -1.99 0.14
N PHE A 203 1.93 -0.69 -0.04
CA PHE A 203 0.89 0.30 0.19
C PHE A 203 0.25 0.82 -1.10
N TYR A 204 -1.08 0.74 -1.21
CA TYR A 204 -1.83 1.64 -2.07
C TYR A 204 -2.08 2.99 -1.40
N THR A 205 -2.30 4.03 -2.19
CA THR A 205 -2.40 5.42 -1.69
C THR A 205 -3.81 6.02 -1.77
N TYR A 206 -4.79 5.37 -2.41
CA TYR A 206 -6.18 5.83 -2.33
C TYR A 206 -6.82 5.46 -0.98
N VAL A 207 -8.00 6.01 -0.71
CA VAL A 207 -8.89 5.60 0.38
C VAL A 207 -10.28 5.24 -0.16
N GLU A 208 -10.89 4.18 0.36
CA GLU A 208 -12.16 3.63 -0.13
C GLU A 208 -13.38 4.32 0.50
N ASN A 209 -13.39 5.65 0.53
CA ASN A 209 -14.51 6.44 1.05
C ASN A 209 -14.78 7.69 0.19
N VAL A 210 -15.89 8.37 0.47
CA VAL A 210 -16.34 9.58 -0.26
C VAL A 210 -16.57 10.78 0.65
N GLY A 211 -15.93 10.83 1.82
CA GLY A 211 -16.21 11.86 2.84
C GLY A 211 -15.59 13.23 2.56
N LEU A 212 -14.71 13.32 1.57
CA LEU A 212 -14.05 14.56 1.15
C LEU A 212 -15.01 15.42 0.31
N ARG A 213 -15.07 16.72 0.62
CA ARG A 213 -15.88 17.69 -0.14
C ARG A 213 -15.06 18.47 -1.16
N TYR A 214 -13.80 18.75 -0.85
CA TYR A 214 -12.86 19.45 -1.74
C TYR A 214 -11.40 19.12 -1.39
N LEU A 215 -10.49 19.29 -2.36
CA LEU A 215 -9.11 18.79 -2.30
C LEU A 215 -8.24 19.36 -1.17
N ASP A 216 -8.56 20.57 -0.73
CA ASP A 216 -7.82 21.35 0.27
C ASP A 216 -8.64 21.47 1.58
N GLU A 217 -9.42 20.45 1.93
CA GLU A 217 -10.31 20.48 3.11
C GLU A 217 -9.59 20.20 4.43
N PHE A 218 -8.65 19.25 4.45
CA PHE A 218 -7.98 18.78 5.67
C PHE A 218 -6.48 19.05 5.65
N GLY A 219 -5.83 18.96 6.82
CA GLY A 219 -4.40 19.20 7.00
C GLY A 219 -4.09 20.46 7.81
N PHE A 220 -4.98 20.82 8.73
CA PHE A 220 -4.85 22.02 9.58
C PHE A 220 -4.53 21.69 11.04
N GLU A 221 -4.22 20.43 11.35
CA GLU A 221 -3.78 19.98 12.66
C GLU A 221 -2.43 20.64 13.07
N PRO A 222 -2.13 20.76 14.38
CA PRO A 222 -0.99 21.53 14.88
C PRO A 222 0.37 21.18 14.22
N PRO A 223 0.76 19.90 14.02
CA PRO A 223 2.04 19.59 13.39
C PRO A 223 2.19 20.14 11.97
N ILE A 224 1.10 20.16 11.18
CA ILE A 224 1.13 20.70 9.82
C ILE A 224 1.19 22.23 9.85
N VAL A 225 0.44 22.87 10.75
CA VAL A 225 0.46 24.33 10.92
C VAL A 225 1.85 24.80 11.32
N GLU A 226 2.48 24.12 12.28
CA GLU A 226 3.84 24.45 12.73
C GLU A 226 4.86 24.32 11.60
N GLU A 227 4.84 23.22 10.85
CA GLU A 227 5.74 23.01 9.71
C GLU A 227 5.51 24.05 8.60
N PHE A 228 4.25 24.42 8.34
CA PHE A 228 3.92 25.46 7.39
C PHE A 228 4.42 26.83 7.84
N SER A 229 4.23 27.21 9.10
CA SER A 229 4.69 28.49 9.64
C SER A 229 6.20 28.66 9.56
N LYS A 230 6.98 27.58 9.67
CA LYS A 230 8.44 27.60 9.44
C LYS A 230 8.79 27.97 8.00
N ARG A 231 7.99 27.53 7.03
CA ARG A 231 8.23 27.73 5.58
C ARG A 231 7.60 28.99 5.02
N CYS A 232 6.53 29.47 5.65
CA CYS A 232 5.79 30.67 5.29
C CYS A 232 5.65 31.61 6.51
N PRO A 233 6.75 32.22 7.01
CA PRO A 233 6.67 33.10 8.17
C PRO A 233 5.68 34.25 7.97
N GLY A 234 4.86 34.53 8.99
CA GLY A 234 3.86 35.59 8.95
C GLY A 234 2.54 35.24 8.25
N VAL A 235 2.40 34.01 7.73
CA VAL A 235 1.15 33.53 7.12
C VAL A 235 0.46 32.54 8.05
N ASP A 236 -0.72 32.92 8.56
CA ASP A 236 -1.56 32.02 9.35
C ASP A 236 -2.32 31.06 8.42
N LEU A 237 -1.91 29.79 8.39
CA LEU A 237 -2.52 28.74 7.57
C LEU A 237 -4.04 28.62 7.77
N ARG A 238 -4.55 28.89 8.98
CA ARG A 238 -5.97 28.74 9.32
C ARG A 238 -6.81 29.95 8.98
N ARG A 239 -6.19 31.12 8.73
CA ARG A 239 -6.92 32.38 8.48
C ARG A 239 -6.66 32.97 7.11
N ALA A 240 -5.47 32.76 6.55
CA ALA A 240 -5.07 33.37 5.29
C ALA A 240 -5.79 32.77 4.07
N ALA A 241 -6.06 33.62 3.09
CA ALA A 241 -6.33 33.17 1.72
C ALA A 241 -5.00 32.81 1.04
N LEU A 242 -4.67 31.52 1.01
CA LEU A 242 -3.38 31.07 0.47
C LEU A 242 -3.26 31.28 -1.05
N THR A 243 -2.10 31.76 -1.48
CA THR A 243 -1.69 31.73 -2.89
C THR A 243 -1.47 30.28 -3.35
N MET A 244 -1.39 30.05 -4.67
CA MET A 244 -1.13 28.69 -5.18
C MET A 244 0.22 28.15 -4.72
N GLU A 245 1.25 29.00 -4.67
CA GLU A 245 2.57 28.62 -4.15
C GLU A 245 2.49 28.19 -2.67
N GLN A 246 1.80 28.98 -1.84
CA GLN A 246 1.59 28.63 -0.44
C GLN A 246 0.79 27.33 -0.29
N LYS A 247 -0.22 27.08 -1.13
CA LYS A 247 -0.92 25.78 -1.15
C LYS A 247 0.03 24.63 -1.46
N GLN A 248 0.95 24.80 -2.41
CA GLN A 248 1.94 23.77 -2.71
C GLN A 248 2.91 23.54 -1.55
N ILE A 249 3.34 24.60 -0.86
CA ILE A 249 4.15 24.48 0.36
C ILE A 249 3.36 23.71 1.43
N TRP A 250 2.09 24.04 1.65
CA TRP A 250 1.24 23.34 2.61
C TRP A 250 1.06 21.86 2.28
N ARG A 251 0.79 21.51 1.02
CA ARG A 251 0.71 20.10 0.56
C ARG A 251 2.01 19.35 0.79
N ARG A 252 3.16 20.02 0.62
CA ARG A 252 4.50 19.48 0.98
C ARG A 252 4.70 19.33 2.48
N CYS A 253 4.16 20.23 3.31
CA CYS A 253 4.19 20.06 4.77
C CYS A 253 3.44 18.79 5.19
N ARG A 254 2.26 18.54 4.61
CA ARG A 254 1.53 17.27 4.80
C ARG A 254 2.36 16.08 4.32
N GLY A 255 2.94 16.20 3.13
CA GLY A 255 3.79 15.18 2.50
C GLY A 255 5.04 14.79 3.29
N LYS A 256 5.70 15.76 3.93
CA LYS A 256 6.89 15.54 4.74
C LYS A 256 6.69 14.43 5.77
N PHE A 257 5.54 14.43 6.44
CA PHE A 257 5.25 13.43 7.47
C PHE A 257 4.93 12.05 6.90
N VAL A 258 4.50 11.95 5.64
CA VAL A 258 4.45 10.67 4.91
C VAL A 258 5.86 10.13 4.71
N SER A 259 6.80 10.96 4.26
CA SER A 259 8.20 10.55 4.13
C SER A 259 8.81 10.16 5.48
N ASP A 260 8.50 10.88 6.56
CA ASP A 260 8.94 10.52 7.91
C ASP A 260 8.42 9.15 8.34
N PHE A 261 7.13 8.87 8.11
CA PHE A 261 6.56 7.56 8.39
C PHE A 261 7.19 6.43 7.56
N LEU A 262 7.38 6.65 6.25
CA LEU A 262 8.00 5.64 5.39
C LEU A 262 9.45 5.38 5.78
N ARG A 263 10.20 6.40 6.22
CA ARG A 263 11.57 6.25 6.74
C ARG A 263 11.60 5.40 8.01
N ASP A 264 10.74 5.71 8.98
CA ASP A 264 10.64 4.97 10.24
C ASP A 264 10.24 3.50 9.99
N LEU A 265 9.28 3.27 9.07
CA LEU A 265 8.80 1.94 8.70
C LEU A 265 9.83 1.13 7.90
N HIS A 266 10.49 1.76 6.93
CA HIS A 266 11.52 1.12 6.11
C HIS A 266 12.67 0.63 7.00
N ALA A 267 13.16 1.46 7.92
CA ALA A 267 14.19 1.06 8.85
C ALA A 267 13.76 -0.16 9.69
N ALA A 268 12.52 -0.17 10.18
CA ALA A 268 11.97 -1.26 10.98
C ALA A 268 11.81 -2.57 10.17
N LEU A 269 11.32 -2.48 8.93
CA LEU A 269 11.18 -3.62 8.01
C LEU A 269 12.54 -4.17 7.56
N ALA A 270 13.46 -3.29 7.17
CA ALA A 270 14.80 -3.64 6.71
C ALA A 270 15.60 -4.36 7.81
N ALA A 271 15.46 -3.96 9.07
CA ALA A 271 16.05 -4.66 10.21
C ALA A 271 15.56 -6.11 10.36
N GLN A 272 14.40 -6.45 9.78
CA GLN A 272 13.83 -7.79 9.72
C GLN A 272 13.98 -8.46 8.34
N GLY A 273 14.76 -7.86 7.43
CA GLY A 273 14.93 -8.34 6.05
C GLY A 273 13.65 -8.30 5.23
N ARG A 274 12.74 -7.37 5.51
CA ARG A 274 11.45 -7.20 4.83
C ARG A 274 11.50 -6.01 3.86
N THR A 275 10.76 -6.14 2.77
CA THR A 275 10.66 -5.10 1.72
C THR A 275 9.52 -4.13 1.98
N LEU A 276 9.74 -2.83 1.75
CA LEU A 276 8.71 -1.80 1.64
C LEU A 276 8.47 -1.39 0.18
N SER A 277 7.22 -1.51 -0.26
CA SER A 277 6.75 -1.17 -1.60
C SER A 277 5.64 -0.11 -1.51
N VAL A 278 5.68 0.90 -2.38
CA VAL A 278 4.65 1.96 -2.44
C VAL A 278 4.12 2.12 -3.85
N ILE A 279 2.80 2.20 -3.96
CA ILE A 279 2.10 2.40 -5.23
C ILE A 279 1.95 3.88 -5.54
N LEU A 280 2.37 4.27 -6.74
CA LEU A 280 2.21 5.59 -7.31
C LEU A 280 1.06 5.59 -8.31
N ASP A 281 0.28 6.67 -8.31
CA ASP A 281 -0.68 6.93 -9.38
C ASP A 281 0.08 7.17 -10.70
N ALA A 282 -0.37 6.55 -11.79
CA ALA A 282 0.31 6.68 -13.07
C ALA A 282 0.23 8.11 -13.64
N LYS A 283 -0.89 8.81 -13.40
CA LYS A 283 -1.17 10.12 -13.98
C LYS A 283 -0.63 11.26 -13.13
N SER A 284 -0.75 11.15 -11.81
CA SER A 284 -0.42 12.19 -10.82
C SER A 284 0.39 11.60 -9.66
N PRO A 285 1.61 11.08 -9.92
CA PRO A 285 2.41 10.34 -8.93
C PRO A 285 2.81 11.17 -7.70
N ASP A 286 2.81 12.49 -7.83
CA ASP A 286 3.11 13.43 -6.75
C ASP A 286 1.97 13.55 -5.71
N TYR A 287 0.85 12.82 -5.89
CA TYR A 287 -0.30 12.84 -4.99
C TYR A 287 -0.88 11.42 -4.79
N PRO A 288 -1.63 11.20 -3.69
CA PRO A 288 -2.41 9.98 -3.49
C PRO A 288 -3.33 9.69 -4.67
N GLN A 289 -3.52 8.41 -4.96
CA GLN A 289 -4.41 7.99 -6.02
C GLN A 289 -5.88 8.32 -5.69
N PRO A 290 -6.69 8.75 -6.66
CA PRO A 290 -8.15 8.67 -6.56
C PRO A 290 -8.63 7.22 -6.40
N TRP A 291 -9.67 7.01 -5.60
CA TRP A 291 -10.35 5.70 -5.61
C TRP A 291 -11.04 5.47 -6.96
N TRP A 292 -11.27 4.21 -7.33
CA TRP A 292 -11.73 3.84 -8.67
C TRP A 292 -12.99 4.62 -9.08
N GLY A 293 -12.88 5.35 -10.20
CA GLY A 293 -13.99 6.08 -10.80
C GLY A 293 -14.25 7.42 -10.11
N LYS A 294 -13.32 7.86 -9.25
CA LYS A 294 -13.32 9.19 -8.64
C LYS A 294 -12.28 10.06 -9.32
N ASP A 295 -12.58 11.36 -9.41
CA ASP A 295 -11.68 12.35 -10.01
C ASP A 295 -10.69 12.95 -9.00
N ALA A 296 -10.86 12.63 -7.71
CA ALA A 296 -10.09 13.21 -6.62
C ALA A 296 -9.66 12.15 -5.58
N PRO A 297 -8.47 12.28 -4.97
CA PRO A 297 -8.08 11.46 -3.84
C PRO A 297 -8.93 11.78 -2.62
N GLY A 298 -9.47 10.75 -1.95
CA GLY A 298 -10.32 10.91 -0.77
C GLY A 298 -9.60 11.49 0.46
N THR A 299 -8.27 11.52 0.46
CA THR A 299 -7.42 12.15 1.49
C THR A 299 -7.23 13.66 1.29
N GLY A 300 -7.72 14.19 0.17
CA GLY A 300 -7.29 15.48 -0.38
C GLY A 300 -5.84 15.43 -0.87
N LEU A 301 -5.29 16.59 -1.21
CA LEU A 301 -3.94 16.67 -1.78
C LEU A 301 -2.85 16.65 -0.70
N ILE A 302 -2.08 15.57 -0.68
CA ILE A 302 -0.87 15.38 0.11
C ILE A 302 0.26 15.19 -0.90
N HIS A 303 1.34 15.97 -0.84
CA HIS A 303 2.43 15.77 -1.79
C HIS A 303 3.24 14.53 -1.44
N LEU A 304 3.39 13.59 -2.37
CA LEU A 304 4.22 12.40 -2.20
C LEU A 304 5.59 12.66 -2.82
N ASP A 305 6.61 12.83 -1.98
CA ASP A 305 7.99 13.08 -2.43
C ASP A 305 8.70 11.77 -2.83
N TRP A 306 8.11 11.05 -3.79
CA TRP A 306 8.63 9.77 -4.24
C TRP A 306 10.04 9.87 -4.84
N ARG A 307 10.42 11.05 -5.36
CA ARG A 307 11.79 11.32 -5.82
C ARG A 307 12.76 11.36 -4.65
N GLY A 308 12.40 12.06 -3.57
CA GLY A 308 13.13 12.03 -2.30
C GLY A 308 13.22 10.63 -1.72
N TRP A 309 12.16 9.82 -1.81
CA TRP A 309 12.17 8.44 -1.31
C TRP A 309 13.22 7.56 -2.00
N ILE A 310 13.39 7.72 -3.32
CA ILE A 310 14.41 7.03 -4.11
C ILE A 310 15.82 7.54 -3.75
N GLU A 311 15.99 8.84 -3.52
CA GLU A 311 17.29 9.43 -3.16
C GLU A 311 17.75 9.00 -1.77
N GLU A 312 16.85 9.02 -0.80
CA GLU A 312 17.14 8.60 0.58
C GLU A 312 17.22 7.08 0.74
N GLY A 313 16.71 6.31 -0.22
CA GLY A 313 16.67 4.84 -0.14
C GLY A 313 15.69 4.32 0.92
N ILE A 314 14.58 5.02 1.13
CA ILE A 314 13.56 4.68 2.15
C ILE A 314 12.37 3.89 1.58
N VAL A 315 12.52 3.39 0.35
CA VAL A 315 11.63 2.44 -0.30
C VAL A 315 12.47 1.44 -1.08
N ASP A 316 12.04 0.18 -1.10
CA ASP A 316 12.73 -0.89 -1.83
C ASP A 316 12.09 -1.17 -3.18
N GLU A 317 10.84 -0.73 -3.36
CA GLU A 317 10.07 -0.91 -4.59
C GLU A 317 9.07 0.22 -4.82
N LEU A 318 8.97 0.64 -6.08
CA LEU A 318 7.91 1.52 -6.55
C LEU A 318 7.04 0.80 -7.59
N TRP A 319 5.74 0.87 -7.34
CA TRP A 319 4.72 0.26 -8.18
C TRP A 319 3.97 1.33 -8.95
N VAL A 320 3.99 1.27 -10.28
CA VAL A 320 3.16 2.11 -11.15
C VAL A 320 1.78 1.50 -11.29
N GLN A 321 0.77 2.19 -10.76
CA GLN A 321 -0.59 1.67 -10.73
C GLN A 321 -1.24 1.62 -12.11
N LEU A 322 -2.32 0.85 -12.22
CA LEU A 322 -3.18 0.83 -13.39
C LEU A 322 -3.65 2.24 -13.78
N GLY A 323 -3.43 2.61 -15.04
CA GLY A 323 -3.83 3.89 -15.63
C GLY A 323 -3.79 3.81 -17.16
N ALA A 324 -3.83 4.96 -17.84
CA ALA A 324 -3.60 4.98 -19.28
C ALA A 324 -2.16 4.52 -19.58
N VAL A 325 -1.98 3.70 -20.63
CA VAL A 325 -0.66 3.14 -20.98
C VAL A 325 0.39 4.24 -21.14
N ALA A 326 0.04 5.36 -21.77
CA ALA A 326 0.96 6.49 -21.96
C ALA A 326 1.42 7.11 -20.63
N ASP A 327 0.52 7.27 -19.66
CA ASP A 327 0.85 7.83 -18.33
C ASP A 327 1.78 6.87 -17.57
N GLN A 328 1.46 5.57 -17.59
CA GLN A 328 2.31 4.54 -16.97
C GLN A 328 3.70 4.51 -17.60
N GLN A 329 3.78 4.59 -18.92
CA GLN A 329 5.04 4.59 -19.67
C GLN A 329 5.88 5.84 -19.39
N ALA A 330 5.26 7.02 -19.33
CA ALA A 330 5.93 8.27 -18.99
C ALA A 330 6.53 8.23 -17.57
N LEU A 331 5.77 7.73 -16.59
CA LEU A 331 6.26 7.57 -15.24
C LEU A 331 7.39 6.53 -15.14
N LEU A 332 7.27 5.39 -15.83
CA LEU A 332 8.32 4.37 -15.86
C LEU A 332 9.61 4.89 -16.51
N ASP A 333 9.53 5.71 -17.56
CA ASP A 333 10.70 6.32 -18.19
C ASP A 333 11.45 7.23 -17.19
N GLU A 334 10.72 7.98 -16.35
CA GLU A 334 11.33 8.79 -15.29
C GLU A 334 11.92 7.93 -14.17
N LEU A 335 11.19 6.91 -13.70
CA LEU A 335 11.62 6.00 -12.65
C LEU A 335 12.88 5.22 -13.05
N LEU A 336 12.95 4.69 -14.28
CA LEU A 336 14.13 4.00 -14.79
C LEU A 336 15.38 4.91 -14.81
N ARG A 337 15.20 6.20 -15.08
CA ARG A 337 16.29 7.18 -15.01
C ARG A 337 16.72 7.43 -13.56
N LEU A 338 15.78 7.63 -12.65
CA LEU A 338 16.05 7.98 -11.25
C LEU A 338 16.57 6.81 -10.41
N CYS A 339 16.13 5.58 -10.71
CA CYS A 339 16.53 4.36 -10.00
C CYS A 339 17.82 3.73 -10.57
N ARG A 340 18.45 4.33 -11.60
CA ARG A 340 19.68 3.80 -12.19
C ARG A 340 20.78 3.69 -11.14
N GLY A 341 21.28 2.48 -10.92
CA GLY A 341 22.33 2.20 -9.93
C GLY A 341 21.85 2.21 -8.48
N LYS A 342 20.53 2.28 -8.24
CA LYS A 342 19.92 2.25 -6.91
C LYS A 342 19.19 0.92 -6.70
N PRO A 343 19.11 0.41 -5.46
CA PRO A 343 18.47 -0.87 -5.16
C PRO A 343 16.93 -0.75 -5.07
N VAL A 344 16.29 0.02 -5.96
CA VAL A 344 14.83 0.20 -6.00
C VAL A 344 14.25 -0.61 -7.15
N ARG A 345 13.39 -1.58 -6.82
CA ARG A 345 12.67 -2.38 -7.82
C ARG A 345 11.52 -1.58 -8.43
N LEU A 346 11.23 -1.82 -9.69
CA LEU A 346 10.12 -1.19 -10.40
C LEU A 346 9.13 -2.25 -10.87
N VAL A 347 7.85 -2.02 -10.58
CA VAL A 347 6.76 -2.89 -11.02
C VAL A 347 5.64 -2.07 -11.65
N VAL A 348 4.86 -2.68 -12.54
CA VAL A 348 3.74 -2.01 -13.23
C VAL A 348 2.50 -2.89 -13.27
N ARG A 349 1.38 -2.39 -12.75
CA ARG A 349 0.10 -3.10 -12.84
C ARG A 349 -0.56 -2.87 -14.18
N THR A 350 -0.90 -3.94 -14.89
CA THR A 350 -1.50 -3.84 -16.23
C THR A 350 -2.43 -5.04 -16.50
N PRO A 351 -3.56 -4.84 -17.21
CA PRO A 351 -4.42 -5.93 -17.65
C PRO A 351 -3.83 -6.69 -18.85
N GLN A 352 -2.68 -6.26 -19.38
CA GLN A 352 -2.02 -6.89 -20.52
C GLN A 352 -0.51 -7.03 -20.26
N PRO A 353 -0.09 -7.83 -19.27
CA PRO A 353 1.30 -7.94 -18.84
C PRO A 353 2.26 -8.43 -19.93
N PHE A 354 1.74 -9.10 -20.97
CA PHE A 354 2.51 -9.63 -22.10
C PHE A 354 2.42 -8.80 -23.38
N ALA A 355 1.80 -7.61 -23.33
CA ALA A 355 1.73 -6.75 -24.51
C ALA A 355 3.11 -6.23 -24.91
N ALA A 356 3.36 -6.12 -26.22
CA ALA A 356 4.62 -5.62 -26.78
C ALA A 356 5.02 -4.23 -26.25
N SER A 357 4.04 -3.41 -25.85
CA SER A 357 4.26 -2.09 -25.24
C SER A 357 5.08 -2.13 -23.93
N TRP A 358 5.21 -3.30 -23.30
CA TRP A 358 5.97 -3.50 -22.07
C TRP A 358 7.37 -4.09 -22.27
N GLU A 359 7.69 -4.62 -23.46
CA GLU A 359 8.95 -5.34 -23.72
C GLU A 359 10.19 -4.52 -23.36
N ARG A 360 10.22 -3.22 -23.73
CA ARG A 360 11.34 -2.32 -23.40
C ARG A 360 11.56 -2.16 -21.90
N TYR A 361 10.48 -2.20 -21.11
CA TYR A 361 10.52 -2.01 -19.67
C TYR A 361 10.92 -3.30 -18.96
N VAL A 362 10.38 -4.44 -19.43
CA VAL A 362 10.79 -5.78 -18.95
C VAL A 362 12.27 -6.00 -19.20
N ALA A 363 12.78 -5.66 -20.39
CA ALA A 363 14.20 -5.71 -20.70
C ALA A 363 15.05 -4.79 -19.81
N ALA A 364 14.47 -3.69 -19.30
CA ALA A 364 15.10 -2.77 -18.36
C ALA A 364 14.92 -3.18 -16.87
N GLY A 365 14.30 -4.33 -16.59
CA GLY A 365 14.14 -4.88 -15.24
C GLY A 365 12.81 -4.53 -14.54
N VAL A 366 11.87 -3.89 -15.23
CA VAL A 366 10.50 -3.66 -14.69
C VAL A 366 9.70 -4.96 -14.72
N THR A 367 9.06 -5.33 -13.61
CA THR A 367 8.21 -6.55 -13.56
C THR A 367 6.73 -6.21 -13.68
N PRO A 368 6.01 -6.74 -14.68
CA PRO A 368 4.56 -6.59 -14.77
C PRO A 368 3.84 -7.30 -13.61
N VAL A 369 2.75 -6.69 -13.14
CA VAL A 369 1.84 -7.25 -12.16
C VAL A 369 0.49 -7.52 -12.82
N ALA A 370 0.13 -8.80 -12.90
CA ALA A 370 -1.18 -9.25 -13.35
C ALA A 370 -2.27 -8.89 -12.36
N VAL A 371 -3.49 -8.67 -12.87
CA VAL A 371 -4.65 -8.29 -12.07
C VAL A 371 -5.62 -9.45 -12.02
N THR A 372 -5.73 -10.18 -10.91
CA THR A 372 -6.70 -11.28 -10.80
C THR A 372 -8.11 -10.80 -10.41
N THR A 373 -8.34 -9.49 -10.35
CA THR A 373 -9.61 -8.87 -9.93
C THR A 373 -10.39 -8.23 -11.08
N THR A 374 -9.97 -8.40 -12.34
CA THR A 374 -10.63 -7.81 -13.52
C THR A 374 -11.29 -8.89 -14.37
N PRO A 375 -12.42 -8.65 -15.05
CA PRO A 375 -13.09 -9.68 -15.88
C PRO A 375 -12.20 -10.33 -16.95
N ARG A 376 -11.08 -9.68 -17.30
CA ARG A 376 -9.95 -10.30 -17.96
C ARG A 376 -8.76 -10.16 -17.03
N ASN A 377 -8.26 -11.25 -16.47
CA ASN A 377 -7.19 -11.20 -15.47
C ASN A 377 -5.80 -10.90 -16.07
N GLY A 378 -5.74 -10.66 -17.38
CA GLY A 378 -4.54 -10.31 -18.15
C GLY A 378 -3.53 -11.45 -18.33
N ILE A 379 -3.60 -12.47 -17.49
CA ILE A 379 -2.81 -13.70 -17.56
C ILE A 379 -3.55 -14.85 -18.22
N GLU A 380 -4.88 -14.82 -18.21
CA GLU A 380 -5.71 -15.78 -18.94
C GLU A 380 -5.43 -15.68 -20.44
N ARG A 381 -4.55 -16.56 -20.92
CA ARG A 381 -4.52 -17.02 -22.31
C ARG A 381 -5.69 -17.99 -22.53
N LEU A 382 -6.91 -17.62 -22.15
CA LEU A 382 -8.08 -18.29 -22.70
C LEU A 382 -8.15 -17.85 -24.16
N SER A 383 -7.43 -18.58 -25.01
CA SER A 383 -7.93 -18.74 -26.36
C SER A 383 -9.25 -19.46 -26.23
N LEU A 384 -10.30 -18.89 -26.82
CA LEU A 384 -11.51 -19.66 -27.11
C LEU A 384 -11.24 -20.68 -28.23
N ASP A 385 -10.08 -20.60 -28.90
CA ASP A 385 -9.66 -21.63 -29.82
C ASP A 385 -9.20 -22.86 -29.02
N PRO A 386 -9.78 -24.04 -29.28
CA PRO A 386 -9.33 -25.27 -28.67
C PRO A 386 -7.83 -25.44 -28.93
N ILE A 387 -7.09 -25.82 -27.90
CA ILE A 387 -5.70 -26.26 -28.02
C ILE A 387 -5.74 -27.51 -28.94
N GLY A 388 -5.29 -27.34 -30.18
CA GLY A 388 -5.28 -28.36 -31.22
C GLY A 388 -4.24 -29.45 -31.00
#